data_AF-A0A351L413-F1
#
_entry.id   AF-A0A351L413-F1
#
_cell.length_a   1.000
_cell.length_b   1.000
_cell.length_c   1.000
_cell.angle_alpha   90.00
_cell.angle_beta   90.00
_cell.angle_gamma   90.00
#
_symmetry.space_group_name_H-M   'P 1'
#
loop_
_entity.id
_entity.type
_entity.pdbx_description
1 polymer ?
#
loop_
_entity_poly.entity_id
_entity_poly.type
_entity_poly.pdbx_seq_one_letter_code
_entity_poly.pdbx_strand_id
1 'polypeptide(L)'
;MRAKSRLNYEIARAIARLNYDSITSAYRCDQTERSHQSFTKQNNTNAEVEKFADNATVSQVWERLTSDRESGQESSTRKFANVLIQEGIVSSEQEMIEVLKKIPFQGRAVSDVRGEFKDHYRPTLLNRITDPNLNQQEQYQALRRVIDNLDSADKGNLAEAWYQVIHGQPNALTHVEITTADAAKQGITLIAPEKRFVDRVEGDTIVEIKTISGKLATGGKDSRSEIDQFKDNIELATKRYTITKKDGTQQQITKVRYVFTLPDGVKANREWMIAQIQNYEDIVSFEIFNKIGERKTIENISDIQQLGEETLTNWLNSSN
;
A
#
# COMPACT_ATOMS: atom_id res chain seq x y z
N MET A 1 -12.42 -34.26 -23.00
CA MET A 1 -12.57 -33.37 -21.82
C MET A 1 -11.26 -32.72 -21.35
N ARG A 2 -10.13 -33.43 -21.25
CA ARG A 2 -8.85 -32.85 -20.74
C ARG A 2 -8.26 -31.68 -21.55
N ALA A 3 -8.49 -31.63 -22.86
CA ALA A 3 -7.97 -30.54 -23.71
C ALA A 3 -8.66 -29.17 -23.44
N LYS A 4 -9.96 -29.17 -23.11
CA LYS A 4 -10.70 -27.94 -22.81
C LYS A 4 -10.29 -27.33 -21.46
N SER A 5 -10.02 -28.14 -20.43
CA SER A 5 -9.59 -27.59 -19.14
C SER A 5 -8.18 -27.00 -19.21
N ARG A 6 -7.27 -27.62 -19.98
CA ARG A 6 -5.93 -27.09 -20.20
C ARG A 6 -5.94 -25.75 -20.95
N LEU A 7 -6.79 -25.61 -21.97
CA LEU A 7 -6.93 -24.35 -22.70
C LEU A 7 -7.50 -23.23 -21.81
N ASN A 8 -8.53 -23.52 -21.01
CA ASN A 8 -9.10 -22.54 -20.08
C ASN A 8 -8.08 -22.10 -19.02
N TYR A 9 -7.23 -23.01 -18.54
CA TYR A 9 -6.15 -22.70 -17.61
C TYR A 9 -5.10 -21.77 -18.22
N GLU A 10 -4.63 -22.05 -19.45
CA GLU A 10 -3.65 -21.18 -20.12
C GLU A 10 -4.22 -19.79 -20.45
N ILE A 11 -5.52 -19.70 -20.79
CA ILE A 11 -6.20 -18.42 -21.00
C ILE A 11 -6.29 -17.63 -19.69
N ALA A 12 -6.72 -18.25 -18.59
CA ALA A 12 -6.77 -17.60 -17.28
C ALA A 12 -5.38 -17.11 -16.84
N ARG A 13 -4.34 -17.91 -17.07
CA ARG A 13 -2.94 -17.55 -16.79
C ARG A 13 -2.45 -16.38 -17.66
N ALA A 14 -2.83 -16.34 -18.93
CA ALA A 14 -2.47 -15.25 -19.83
C ALA A 14 -3.18 -13.93 -19.45
N ILE A 15 -4.46 -13.98 -19.08
CA ILE A 15 -5.22 -12.82 -18.60
C ILE A 15 -4.63 -12.29 -17.29
N ALA A 16 -4.29 -13.19 -16.34
CA ALA A 16 -3.63 -12.81 -15.11
C ALA A 16 -2.28 -12.11 -15.37
N ARG A 17 -1.49 -12.60 -16.33
CA ARG A 17 -0.24 -11.96 -16.76
C ARG A 17 -0.45 -10.60 -17.40
N LEU A 18 -1.45 -10.42 -18.26
CA LEU A 18 -1.73 -9.14 -18.92
C LEU A 18 -2.24 -8.08 -17.93
N ASN A 19 -3.12 -8.47 -17.01
CA ASN A 19 -3.55 -7.60 -15.92
C ASN A 19 -2.38 -7.29 -14.99
N TYR A 20 -1.51 -8.25 -14.73
CA TYR A 20 -0.30 -8.05 -13.94
C TYR A 20 0.69 -7.12 -14.63
N ASP A 21 0.92 -7.24 -15.94
CA ASP A 21 1.85 -6.37 -16.69
C ASP A 21 1.30 -4.94 -16.78
N SER A 22 -0.02 -4.75 -16.90
CA SER A 22 -0.63 -3.42 -16.85
C SER A 22 -0.58 -2.81 -15.45
N ILE A 23 -0.86 -3.59 -14.40
CA ILE A 23 -0.78 -3.18 -13.00
C ILE A 23 0.67 -2.88 -12.61
N THR A 24 1.63 -3.74 -12.97
CA THR A 24 3.05 -3.54 -12.65
C THR A 24 3.72 -2.48 -13.49
N SER A 25 3.30 -2.26 -14.74
CA SER A 25 3.78 -1.13 -15.54
C SER A 25 3.25 0.20 -14.99
N ALA A 26 1.97 0.26 -14.58
CA ALA A 26 1.41 1.43 -13.91
C ALA A 26 2.11 1.67 -12.56
N TYR A 27 2.33 0.61 -11.78
CA TYR A 27 3.00 0.66 -10.49
C TYR A 27 4.50 1.02 -10.60
N ARG A 28 5.24 0.53 -11.61
CA ARG A 28 6.64 0.92 -11.84
C ARG A 28 6.78 2.39 -12.22
N CYS A 29 5.89 2.90 -13.07
CA CYS A 29 5.88 4.32 -13.44
C CYS A 29 5.64 5.19 -12.20
N ASP A 30 4.66 4.81 -11.37
CA ASP A 30 4.26 5.52 -10.16
C ASP A 30 5.29 5.42 -9.01
N GLN A 31 5.97 4.28 -8.84
CA GLN A 31 7.01 4.10 -7.81
C GLN A 31 8.31 4.85 -8.10
N THR A 32 8.65 5.03 -9.38
CA THR A 32 9.80 5.87 -9.78
C THR A 32 9.58 7.32 -9.34
N GLU A 33 8.33 7.80 -9.37
CA GLU A 33 7.93 9.11 -8.82
C GLU A 33 7.83 9.12 -7.28
N ARG A 34 7.35 8.04 -6.64
CA ARG A 34 7.27 7.90 -5.16
C ARG A 34 8.63 7.88 -4.46
N SER A 35 9.65 7.23 -5.03
CA SER A 35 10.99 7.15 -4.43
C SER A 35 11.68 8.52 -4.34
N HIS A 36 11.43 9.38 -5.33
CA HIS A 36 11.91 10.77 -5.34
C HIS A 36 11.15 11.68 -4.36
N GLN A 37 9.84 11.44 -4.11
CA GLN A 37 8.98 12.35 -3.33
C GLN A 37 8.84 11.99 -1.84
N SER A 38 8.88 10.71 -1.48
CA SER A 38 8.68 10.29 -0.07
C SER A 38 9.91 10.58 0.79
N PHE A 39 11.11 10.59 0.19
CA PHE A 39 12.37 10.88 0.88
C PHE A 39 12.69 12.38 0.96
N THR A 40 12.19 13.20 0.03
CA THR A 40 12.45 14.65 0.01
C THR A 40 11.65 15.43 1.06
N LYS A 41 10.58 14.87 1.64
CA LYS A 41 9.71 15.59 2.60
C LYS A 41 9.94 15.29 4.08
N GLN A 42 10.86 14.39 4.46
CA GLN A 42 11.06 14.01 5.86
C GLN A 42 12.26 14.66 6.58
N ASN A 43 13.04 15.54 5.95
CA ASN A 43 14.09 16.27 6.65
C ASN A 43 14.21 17.70 6.12
N ASN A 44 14.42 18.63 7.06
CA ASN A 44 14.96 19.98 6.89
C ASN A 44 15.28 20.39 5.45
N THR A 45 14.74 21.52 5.02
CA THR A 45 15.03 22.19 3.73
C THR A 45 16.50 22.60 3.52
N ASN A 46 17.43 22.14 4.37
CA ASN A 46 18.88 22.30 4.28
C ASN A 46 19.68 21.01 4.57
N ALA A 47 19.05 19.84 4.74
CA ALA A 47 19.80 18.60 4.92
C ALA A 47 20.29 18.11 3.56
N GLU A 48 21.61 18.01 3.39
CA GLU A 48 22.20 17.44 2.18
C GLU A 48 21.67 16.01 1.99
N VAL A 49 21.12 15.75 0.80
CA VAL A 49 20.69 14.39 0.41
C VAL A 49 21.93 13.51 0.38
N GLU A 50 21.95 12.48 1.22
CA GLU A 50 23.06 11.54 1.27
C GLU A 50 23.23 10.83 -0.07
N LYS A 51 24.46 10.84 -0.60
CA LYS A 51 24.82 10.23 -1.88
C LYS A 51 25.95 9.22 -1.71
N PHE A 52 26.02 8.24 -2.60
CA PHE A 52 27.21 7.41 -2.72
C PHE A 52 28.34 8.19 -3.38
N ALA A 53 29.57 7.97 -2.91
CA ALA A 53 30.76 8.54 -3.53
C ALA A 53 30.92 8.05 -4.99
N ASP A 54 31.54 8.86 -5.84
CA ASP A 54 31.77 8.52 -7.25
C ASP A 54 32.68 7.27 -7.42
N ASN A 55 33.51 6.99 -6.42
CA ASN A 55 34.38 5.82 -6.36
C ASN A 55 33.83 4.69 -5.46
N ALA A 56 32.55 4.75 -5.06
CA ALA A 56 31.95 3.69 -4.25
C ALA A 56 32.06 2.32 -4.93
N THR A 57 32.24 1.28 -4.11
CA THR A 57 32.21 -0.12 -4.55
C THR A 57 30.89 -0.77 -4.18
N VAL A 58 30.48 -1.82 -4.90
CA VAL A 58 29.22 -2.52 -4.59
C VAL A 58 29.16 -3.04 -3.14
N SER A 59 30.29 -3.47 -2.58
CA SER A 59 30.35 -3.94 -1.19
C SER A 59 30.03 -2.80 -0.21
N GLN A 60 30.59 -1.61 -0.44
CA GLN A 60 30.27 -0.41 0.36
C GLN A 60 28.81 0.01 0.19
N VAL A 61 28.24 -0.11 -1.01
CA VAL A 61 26.82 0.16 -1.24
C VAL A 61 25.95 -0.84 -0.47
N TRP A 62 26.24 -2.14 -0.56
CA TRP A 62 25.49 -3.17 0.16
C TRP A 62 25.57 -2.99 1.67
N GLU A 63 26.78 -2.78 2.20
CA GLU A 63 27.02 -2.49 3.61
C GLU A 63 26.21 -1.28 4.04
N ARG A 64 26.31 -0.15 3.32
CA ARG A 64 25.58 1.06 3.65
C ARG A 64 24.07 0.89 3.61
N LEU A 65 23.56 0.16 2.64
CA LEU A 65 22.12 -0.10 2.50
C LEU A 65 21.60 -1.01 3.60
N THR A 66 22.41 -1.88 4.17
CA THR A 66 21.97 -2.96 5.06
C THR A 66 22.50 -2.88 6.49
N SER A 67 23.44 -1.97 6.78
CA SER A 67 23.95 -1.71 8.12
C SER A 67 22.84 -1.20 9.03
N ASP A 68 22.93 -1.52 10.32
CA ASP A 68 22.05 -0.93 11.32
C ASP A 68 22.17 0.59 11.30
N ARG A 69 21.06 1.26 11.63
CA ARG A 69 21.05 2.71 11.84
C ARG A 69 21.79 3.03 13.13
N GLU A 70 22.24 4.27 13.28
CA GLU A 70 22.88 4.75 14.52
C GLU A 70 22.03 4.51 15.78
N SER A 71 20.72 4.41 15.63
CA SER A 71 19.77 4.05 16.69
C SER A 71 19.78 2.58 17.10
N GLY A 72 20.65 1.74 16.51
CA GLY A 72 20.66 0.29 16.67
C GLY A 72 19.49 -0.42 15.98
N GLN A 73 18.69 0.31 15.18
CA GLN A 73 17.58 -0.27 14.43
C GLN A 73 18.06 -0.85 13.10
N GLU A 74 17.67 -2.08 12.84
CA GLU A 74 17.93 -2.78 11.57
C GLU A 74 17.45 -1.96 10.37
N SER A 75 18.28 -1.89 9.32
CA SER A 75 17.92 -1.20 8.08
C SER A 75 16.68 -1.81 7.41
N SER A 76 15.87 -0.93 6.80
CA SER A 76 14.76 -1.32 5.93
C SER A 76 15.18 -2.30 4.83
N THR A 77 16.37 -2.11 4.25
CA THR A 77 16.87 -2.96 3.16
C THR A 77 17.30 -4.31 3.71
N ARG A 78 17.86 -4.35 4.91
CA ARG A 78 18.24 -5.60 5.60
C ARG A 78 17.00 -6.45 5.90
N LYS A 79 15.95 -5.84 6.46
CA LYS A 79 14.64 -6.50 6.67
C LYS A 79 14.09 -7.09 5.38
N PHE A 80 14.09 -6.28 4.32
CA PHE A 80 13.62 -6.72 3.01
C PHE A 80 14.47 -7.88 2.45
N ALA A 81 15.80 -7.81 2.55
CA ALA A 81 16.71 -8.88 2.15
C ALA A 81 16.47 -10.19 2.91
N ASN A 82 16.25 -10.13 4.22
CA ASN A 82 15.93 -11.29 5.04
C ASN A 82 14.62 -11.95 4.59
N VAL A 83 13.61 -11.16 4.25
CA VAL A 83 12.33 -11.65 3.70
C VAL A 83 12.54 -12.33 2.34
N LEU A 84 13.38 -11.80 1.45
CA LEU A 84 13.66 -12.43 0.15
C LEU A 84 14.30 -13.81 0.32
N ILE A 85 15.23 -13.96 1.27
CA ILE A 85 15.86 -15.24 1.60
C ILE A 85 14.83 -16.19 2.23
N GLN A 86 14.06 -15.71 3.21
CA GLN A 86 13.05 -16.50 3.91
C GLN A 86 11.98 -17.07 2.96
N GLU A 87 11.54 -16.27 1.98
CA GLU A 87 10.55 -16.70 0.99
C GLU A 87 11.17 -17.53 -0.16
N GLY A 88 12.49 -17.75 -0.15
CA GLY A 88 13.21 -18.50 -1.18
C GLY A 88 13.24 -17.80 -2.54
N ILE A 89 13.09 -16.47 -2.57
CA ILE A 89 13.17 -15.66 -3.79
C ILE A 89 14.62 -15.52 -4.23
N VAL A 90 15.53 -15.41 -3.26
CA VAL A 90 16.97 -15.47 -3.47
C VAL A 90 17.56 -16.54 -2.56
N SER A 91 18.66 -17.12 -3.00
CA SER A 91 19.36 -18.18 -2.26
C SER A 91 20.36 -17.64 -1.24
N SER A 92 20.84 -16.41 -1.41
CA SER A 92 21.90 -15.81 -0.59
C SER A 92 21.99 -14.30 -0.78
N GLU A 93 22.73 -13.63 0.10
CA GLU A 93 23.08 -12.21 -0.07
C GLU A 93 23.91 -11.96 -1.33
N GLN A 94 24.76 -12.92 -1.73
CA GLN A 94 25.59 -12.76 -2.91
C GLN A 94 24.75 -12.54 -4.18
N GLU A 95 23.62 -13.24 -4.29
CA GLU A 95 22.68 -13.07 -5.40
C GLU A 95 22.11 -11.63 -5.45
N MET A 96 21.77 -11.06 -4.30
CA MET A 96 21.32 -9.68 -4.19
C MET A 96 22.42 -8.67 -4.53
N ILE A 97 23.67 -8.94 -4.12
CA ILE A 97 24.83 -8.14 -4.48
C ILE A 97 25.05 -8.16 -6.00
N GLU A 98 24.88 -9.31 -6.68
CA GLU A 98 24.98 -9.38 -8.15
C GLU A 98 23.90 -8.57 -8.87
N VAL A 99 22.70 -8.44 -8.28
CA VAL A 99 21.68 -7.51 -8.79
C VAL A 99 22.10 -6.07 -8.55
N LEU A 100 22.60 -5.75 -7.36
CA LEU A 100 23.05 -4.40 -7.01
C LEU A 100 24.19 -3.90 -7.92
N LYS A 101 25.09 -4.78 -8.38
CA LYS A 101 26.14 -4.44 -9.37
C LYS A 101 25.57 -3.89 -10.68
N LYS A 102 24.32 -4.23 -11.03
CA LYS A 102 23.66 -3.80 -12.27
C LYS A 102 22.93 -2.47 -12.11
N ILE A 103 22.76 -2.00 -10.87
CA ILE A 103 22.11 -0.73 -10.56
C ILE A 103 23.19 0.36 -10.53
N PRO A 104 23.09 1.44 -11.33
CA PRO A 104 24.00 2.57 -11.20
C PRO A 104 23.86 3.18 -9.81
N PHE A 105 24.96 3.43 -9.09
CA PHE A 105 24.90 3.98 -7.73
C PHE A 105 25.84 5.18 -7.49
N GLN A 106 26.92 5.32 -8.26
CA GLN A 106 27.92 6.38 -8.08
C GLN A 106 27.28 7.78 -8.24
N GLY A 107 27.51 8.67 -7.27
CA GLY A 107 26.96 10.02 -7.26
C GLY A 107 25.44 10.11 -7.02
N ARG A 108 24.74 8.97 -6.92
CA ARG A 108 23.28 8.92 -6.72
C ARG A 108 22.92 8.95 -5.24
N ALA A 109 21.71 9.42 -4.95
CA ALA A 109 21.18 9.43 -3.61
C ALA A 109 21.00 7.99 -3.08
N VAL A 110 21.32 7.78 -1.80
CA VAL A 110 21.17 6.47 -1.14
C VAL A 110 19.72 5.98 -1.19
N SER A 111 18.75 6.90 -1.09
CA SER A 111 17.32 6.60 -1.22
C SER A 111 16.95 5.97 -2.55
N ASP A 112 17.52 6.48 -3.64
CA ASP A 112 17.13 6.10 -5.00
C ASP A 112 17.64 4.70 -5.33
N VAL A 113 18.91 4.43 -5.00
CA VAL A 113 19.52 3.10 -5.19
C VAL A 113 18.80 2.06 -4.33
N ARG A 114 18.45 2.40 -3.08
CA ARG A 114 17.63 1.52 -2.21
C ARG A 114 16.26 1.23 -2.83
N GLY A 115 15.60 2.27 -3.33
CA GLY A 115 14.29 2.16 -3.98
C GLY A 115 14.35 1.21 -5.18
N GLU A 116 15.29 1.47 -6.09
CA GLU A 116 15.49 0.66 -7.30
C GLU A 116 15.83 -0.80 -6.99
N PHE A 117 16.67 -1.04 -5.97
CA PHE A 117 16.96 -2.39 -5.49
C PHE A 117 15.70 -3.12 -5.00
N LYS A 118 14.86 -2.47 -4.20
CA LYS A 118 13.61 -3.08 -3.72
C LYS A 118 12.60 -3.28 -4.86
N ASP A 119 12.50 -2.32 -5.77
CA ASP A 119 11.63 -2.35 -6.94
C ASP A 119 11.96 -3.52 -7.88
N HIS A 120 13.22 -3.95 -7.93
CA HIS A 120 13.64 -5.15 -8.66
C HIS A 120 12.91 -6.42 -8.17
N TYR A 121 12.81 -6.61 -6.86
CA TYR A 121 12.29 -7.84 -6.26
C TYR A 121 10.80 -7.78 -5.88
N ARG A 122 10.23 -6.58 -5.68
CA ARG A 122 8.83 -6.40 -5.29
C ARG A 122 7.84 -7.15 -6.20
N PRO A 123 8.01 -7.18 -7.54
CA PRO A 123 7.17 -7.98 -8.43
C PRO A 123 7.19 -9.48 -8.10
N THR A 124 8.37 -10.05 -7.85
CA THR A 124 8.50 -11.48 -7.52
C THR A 124 7.87 -11.79 -6.17
N LEU A 125 8.05 -10.91 -5.18
CA LEU A 125 7.43 -11.05 -3.86
C LEU A 125 5.91 -10.94 -3.93
N LEU A 126 5.39 -10.00 -4.74
CA LEU A 126 3.95 -9.86 -4.98
C LEU A 126 3.38 -11.14 -5.62
N ASN A 127 4.00 -11.65 -6.68
CA ASN A 127 3.59 -12.90 -7.32
C ASN A 127 3.55 -14.09 -6.35
N ARG A 128 4.48 -14.13 -5.39
CA ARG A 128 4.54 -15.17 -4.37
C ARG A 128 3.33 -15.12 -3.43
N ILE A 129 2.88 -13.94 -3.04
CA ILE A 129 1.75 -13.76 -2.11
C ILE A 129 0.38 -13.71 -2.82
N THR A 130 0.36 -13.51 -4.14
CA THR A 130 -0.86 -13.51 -4.97
C THR A 130 -0.88 -14.70 -5.96
N ASP A 131 -0.20 -15.80 -5.65
CA ASP A 131 -0.14 -16.96 -6.54
C ASP A 131 -1.58 -17.46 -6.81
N PRO A 132 -2.02 -17.56 -8.08
CA PRO A 132 -3.38 -17.98 -8.42
C PRO A 132 -3.69 -19.45 -8.07
N ASN A 133 -2.69 -20.25 -7.71
CA ASN A 133 -2.88 -21.60 -7.21
C ASN A 133 -3.24 -21.65 -5.71
N LEU A 134 -3.05 -20.54 -5.00
CA LEU A 134 -3.46 -20.38 -3.62
C LEU A 134 -4.90 -19.87 -3.56
N ASN A 135 -5.68 -20.34 -2.60
CA ASN A 135 -6.97 -19.73 -2.29
C ASN A 135 -6.79 -18.38 -1.55
N GLN A 136 -7.86 -17.60 -1.38
CA GLN A 136 -7.76 -16.27 -0.77
C GLN A 136 -7.23 -16.28 0.67
N GLN A 137 -7.58 -17.28 1.48
CA GLN A 137 -7.05 -17.40 2.84
C GLN A 137 -5.55 -17.68 2.81
N GLU A 138 -5.10 -18.60 1.94
CA GLU A 138 -3.68 -18.91 1.75
C GLU A 138 -2.89 -17.70 1.23
N GLN A 139 -3.46 -16.92 0.31
CA GLN A 139 -2.86 -15.67 -0.18
C GLN A 139 -2.74 -14.64 0.95
N TYR A 140 -3.76 -14.50 1.81
CA TYR A 140 -3.69 -13.63 2.97
C TYR A 140 -2.65 -14.11 3.98
N GLN A 141 -2.53 -15.41 4.25
CA GLN A 141 -1.47 -15.94 5.11
C GLN A 141 -0.08 -15.71 4.52
N ALA A 142 0.07 -15.83 3.20
CA ALA A 142 1.32 -15.51 2.52
C ALA A 142 1.66 -14.03 2.65
N LEU A 143 0.68 -13.12 2.47
CA LEU A 143 0.85 -11.69 2.75
C LEU A 143 1.36 -11.48 4.17
N ARG A 144 0.66 -12.02 5.19
CA ARG A 144 1.00 -11.84 6.61
C ARG A 144 2.41 -12.29 6.94
N ARG A 145 2.79 -13.48 6.49
CA ARG A 145 4.14 -14.05 6.70
C ARG A 145 5.24 -13.12 6.16
N VAL A 146 4.98 -12.47 5.02
CA VAL A 146 5.91 -11.55 4.37
C VAL A 146 5.95 -10.20 5.08
N ILE A 147 4.79 -9.54 5.25
CA ILE A 147 4.76 -8.15 5.70
C ILE A 147 5.13 -7.97 7.17
N ASP A 148 4.93 -8.98 8.02
CA ASP A 148 5.17 -8.86 9.46
C ASP A 148 6.65 -8.63 9.81
N ASN A 149 7.57 -8.97 8.90
CA ASN A 149 9.02 -8.75 9.04
C ASN A 149 9.54 -7.51 8.29
N LEU A 150 8.67 -6.81 7.56
CA LEU A 150 9.03 -5.60 6.82
C LEU A 150 8.94 -4.35 7.68
N ASP A 151 9.60 -3.28 7.24
CA ASP A 151 9.37 -1.95 7.82
C ASP A 151 7.96 -1.43 7.45
N SER A 152 7.54 -0.34 8.09
CA SER A 152 6.19 0.20 7.89
C SER A 152 5.91 0.61 6.44
N ALA A 153 6.92 1.11 5.72
CA ALA A 153 6.74 1.62 4.37
C ALA A 153 6.61 0.47 3.35
N ASP A 154 7.50 -0.53 3.43
CA ASP A 154 7.46 -1.72 2.59
C ASP A 154 6.20 -2.57 2.88
N LYS A 155 5.82 -2.69 4.16
CA LYS A 155 4.56 -3.34 4.59
C LYS A 155 3.35 -2.67 3.93
N GLY A 156 3.26 -1.35 3.99
CA GLY A 156 2.18 -0.57 3.38
C GLY A 156 2.13 -0.78 1.86
N ASN A 157 3.27 -0.56 1.18
CA ASN A 157 3.37 -0.69 -0.28
C ASN A 157 2.99 -2.09 -0.79
N LEU A 158 3.44 -3.15 -0.10
CA LEU A 158 3.16 -4.52 -0.54
C LEU A 158 1.72 -4.93 -0.27
N ALA A 159 1.14 -4.51 0.85
CA ALA A 159 -0.26 -4.77 1.17
C ALA A 159 -1.23 -4.00 0.26
N GLU A 160 -0.90 -2.76 -0.12
CA GLU A 160 -1.63 -1.99 -1.13
C GLU A 160 -1.65 -2.75 -2.47
N ALA A 161 -0.47 -3.20 -2.93
CA ALA A 161 -0.34 -3.96 -4.17
C ALA A 161 -1.07 -5.31 -4.13
N TRP A 162 -0.96 -6.05 -3.02
CA TRP A 162 -1.70 -7.29 -2.82
C TRP A 162 -3.21 -7.06 -2.91
N TYR A 163 -3.73 -6.05 -2.20
CA TYR A 163 -5.15 -5.74 -2.19
C TYR A 163 -5.64 -5.40 -3.60
N GLN A 164 -4.86 -4.64 -4.36
CA GLN A 164 -5.18 -4.32 -5.75
C GLN A 164 -5.27 -5.56 -6.63
N VAL A 165 -4.33 -6.51 -6.50
CA VAL A 165 -4.35 -7.73 -7.32
C VAL A 165 -5.52 -8.64 -6.96
N ILE A 166 -5.83 -8.78 -5.66
CA ILE A 166 -6.86 -9.74 -5.20
C ILE A 166 -8.28 -9.17 -5.27
N HIS A 167 -8.45 -7.87 -5.01
CA HIS A 167 -9.76 -7.23 -4.82
C HIS A 167 -10.00 -6.01 -5.71
N GLY A 168 -9.00 -5.57 -6.48
CA GLY A 168 -9.10 -4.34 -7.25
C GLY A 168 -10.02 -4.44 -8.47
N GLN A 169 -10.82 -3.40 -8.69
CA GLN A 169 -11.57 -3.23 -9.93
C GLN A 169 -10.65 -2.91 -11.13
N PRO A 170 -10.85 -3.52 -12.32
CA PRO A 170 -9.98 -3.33 -13.49
C PRO A 170 -9.85 -1.87 -13.96
N ASN A 171 -10.88 -1.05 -13.74
CA ASN A 171 -10.93 0.34 -14.17
C ASN A 171 -10.68 1.34 -13.02
N ALA A 172 -10.17 0.85 -11.88
CA ALA A 172 -9.85 1.72 -10.76
C ALA A 172 -8.72 2.67 -11.14
N LEU A 173 -8.90 3.95 -10.80
CA LEU A 173 -7.79 4.89 -10.83
C LEU A 173 -6.91 4.61 -9.62
N THR A 174 -5.59 4.62 -9.78
CA THR A 174 -4.63 4.43 -8.69
C THR A 174 -3.86 5.73 -8.47
N HIS A 175 -3.48 5.97 -7.21
CA HIS A 175 -2.68 7.12 -6.79
C HIS A 175 -3.16 8.45 -7.35
N VAL A 176 -4.46 8.75 -7.19
CA VAL A 176 -5.06 9.93 -7.80
C VAL A 176 -4.60 11.18 -7.05
N GLU A 177 -3.84 12.03 -7.73
CA GLU A 177 -3.47 13.36 -7.23
C GLU A 177 -4.68 14.30 -7.30
N ILE A 178 -4.95 14.96 -6.18
CA ILE A 178 -5.96 16.00 -6.02
C ILE A 178 -5.23 17.21 -5.47
N THR A 179 -5.05 18.22 -6.31
CA THR A 179 -4.37 19.47 -5.90
C THR A 179 -5.34 20.35 -5.09
N THR A 180 -4.81 21.11 -4.13
CA THR A 180 -5.61 22.07 -3.36
C THR A 180 -6.23 23.13 -4.29
N ALA A 181 -5.55 23.49 -5.38
CA ALA A 181 -6.07 24.43 -6.37
C ALA A 181 -7.28 23.87 -7.14
N ASP A 182 -7.24 22.60 -7.55
CA ASP A 182 -8.36 21.97 -8.27
C ASP A 182 -9.54 21.68 -7.37
N ALA A 183 -9.27 21.27 -6.12
CA ALA A 183 -10.30 21.14 -5.10
C ALA A 183 -11.00 22.48 -4.81
N ALA A 184 -10.23 23.57 -4.67
CA ALA A 184 -10.78 24.90 -4.41
C ALA A 184 -11.71 25.41 -5.51
N LYS A 185 -11.43 25.10 -6.79
CA LYS A 185 -12.33 25.41 -7.93
C LYS A 185 -13.71 24.76 -7.78
N GLN A 186 -13.81 23.67 -7.02
CA GLN A 186 -15.04 22.95 -6.73
C GLN A 186 -15.60 23.27 -5.33
N GLY A 187 -15.10 24.32 -4.67
CA GLY A 187 -15.56 24.77 -3.35
C GLY A 187 -15.10 23.88 -2.19
N ILE A 188 -14.02 23.12 -2.38
CA ILE A 188 -13.46 22.20 -1.38
C ILE A 188 -12.18 22.79 -0.79
N THR A 189 -12.06 22.77 0.54
CA THR A 189 -10.84 23.17 1.25
C THR A 189 -10.18 21.93 1.84
N LEU A 190 -9.01 21.58 1.34
CA LEU A 190 -8.21 20.47 1.88
C LEU A 190 -7.37 20.96 3.07
N ILE A 191 -7.23 20.10 4.08
CA ILE A 191 -6.26 20.26 5.16
C ILE A 191 -4.84 20.09 4.60
N ALA A 192 -4.66 19.23 3.60
CA ALA A 192 -3.40 19.12 2.88
C ALA A 192 -3.01 20.46 2.21
N PRO A 193 -1.77 20.96 2.41
CA PRO A 193 -1.40 22.30 1.97
C PRO A 193 -1.27 22.46 0.44
N GLU A 194 -0.86 21.40 -0.26
CA GLU A 194 -0.57 21.45 -1.71
C GLU A 194 -1.40 20.44 -2.50
N LYS A 195 -1.40 19.18 -2.02
CA LYS A 195 -2.04 18.06 -2.69
C LYS A 195 -2.34 16.91 -1.75
N ARG A 196 -3.38 16.16 -2.12
CA ARG A 196 -3.80 14.88 -1.55
C ARG A 196 -3.65 13.80 -2.61
N PHE A 197 -3.09 12.67 -2.23
CA PHE A 197 -3.11 11.47 -3.06
C PHE A 197 -4.06 10.47 -2.43
N VAL A 198 -5.07 10.02 -3.14
CA VAL A 198 -5.87 8.88 -2.70
C VAL A 198 -5.30 7.61 -3.28
N ASP A 199 -5.24 6.53 -2.50
CA ASP A 199 -4.61 5.27 -2.94
C ASP A 199 -5.29 4.77 -4.22
N ARG A 200 -6.62 4.82 -4.27
CA ARG A 200 -7.39 4.51 -5.47
C ARG A 200 -8.82 5.05 -5.46
N VAL A 201 -9.42 5.03 -6.64
CA VAL A 201 -10.82 5.36 -6.85
C VAL A 201 -11.49 4.26 -7.66
N GLU A 202 -12.49 3.61 -7.06
CA GLU A 202 -13.30 2.54 -7.64
C GLU A 202 -14.74 3.03 -7.86
N GLY A 203 -15.13 3.29 -9.11
CA GLY A 203 -16.44 3.90 -9.38
C GLY A 203 -16.54 5.27 -8.70
N ASP A 204 -17.55 5.47 -7.86
CA ASP A 204 -17.74 6.72 -7.09
C ASP A 204 -17.05 6.71 -5.71
N THR A 205 -16.23 5.70 -5.43
CA THR A 205 -15.69 5.45 -4.09
C THR A 205 -14.17 5.68 -4.06
N ILE A 206 -13.71 6.57 -3.18
CA ILE A 206 -12.30 6.60 -2.75
C ILE A 206 -12.05 5.36 -1.89
N VAL A 207 -10.99 4.61 -2.16
CA VAL A 207 -10.56 3.49 -1.31
C VAL A 207 -9.17 3.78 -0.76
N GLU A 208 -9.03 3.74 0.57
CA GLU A 208 -7.78 3.93 1.30
C GLU A 208 -7.38 2.63 1.99
N ILE A 209 -6.14 2.20 1.83
CA ILE A 209 -5.67 0.91 2.35
C ILE A 209 -4.73 1.16 3.52
N LYS A 210 -5.11 0.66 4.70
CA LYS A 210 -4.39 0.82 5.96
C LYS A 210 -3.84 -0.52 6.43
N THR A 211 -2.51 -0.58 6.50
CA THR A 211 -1.75 -1.75 6.93
C THR A 211 -1.04 -1.43 8.25
N ILE A 212 -1.85 -1.12 9.27
CA ILE A 212 -1.40 -0.72 10.59
C ILE A 212 -1.90 -1.70 11.65
N SER A 213 -1.11 -1.91 12.70
CA SER A 213 -1.52 -2.69 13.88
C SER A 213 -1.98 -1.82 15.05
N GLY A 214 -1.74 -0.51 14.97
CA GLY A 214 -2.06 0.46 16.02
C GLY A 214 -3.17 1.43 15.63
N LYS A 215 -3.35 2.47 16.44
CA LYS A 215 -4.27 3.57 16.14
C LYS A 215 -3.80 4.36 14.93
N LEU A 216 -4.75 4.89 14.16
CA LEU A 216 -4.46 5.89 13.14
C LEU A 216 -3.75 7.07 13.79
N ALA A 217 -2.67 7.53 13.16
CA ALA A 217 -1.87 8.63 13.67
C ALA A 217 -2.73 9.91 13.73
N THR A 218 -2.79 10.55 14.89
CA THR A 218 -3.53 11.81 15.13
C THR A 218 -2.70 13.06 14.84
N GLY A 219 -1.54 12.93 14.21
CA GLY A 219 -0.68 14.03 13.79
C GLY A 219 0.24 14.53 14.90
N GLY A 220 1.35 15.10 14.46
CA GLY A 220 2.27 15.92 15.25
C GLY A 220 2.57 17.21 14.49
N LYS A 221 3.35 18.14 15.07
CA LYS A 221 3.64 19.46 14.48
C LYS A 221 4.12 19.42 13.03
N ASP A 222 4.78 18.33 12.62
CA ASP A 222 5.50 18.26 11.34
C ASP A 222 5.06 17.08 10.43
N SER A 223 3.98 16.36 10.79
CA SER A 223 3.50 15.23 9.98
C SER A 223 1.98 15.21 9.87
N ARG A 224 1.47 15.17 8.64
CA ARG A 224 0.04 15.03 8.34
C ARG A 224 -0.50 13.77 9.02
N SER A 225 -1.56 13.94 9.79
CA SER A 225 -2.22 12.83 10.47
C SER A 225 -3.00 11.98 9.46
N GLU A 226 -3.12 10.68 9.71
CA GLU A 226 -4.01 9.81 8.92
C GLU A 226 -5.48 10.23 9.10
N ILE A 227 -5.79 10.88 10.23
CA ILE A 227 -7.09 11.48 10.53
C ILE A 227 -7.39 12.70 9.65
N ASP A 228 -6.40 13.53 9.32
CA ASP A 228 -6.61 14.68 8.43
C ASP A 228 -6.78 14.23 6.98
N GLN A 229 -6.04 13.19 6.57
CA GLN A 229 -6.27 12.52 5.30
C GLN A 229 -7.69 11.94 5.19
N PHE A 230 -8.22 11.40 6.30
CA PHE A 230 -9.61 10.96 6.37
C PHE A 230 -10.57 12.13 6.17
N LYS A 231 -10.41 13.23 6.91
CA LYS A 231 -11.26 14.43 6.77
C LYS A 231 -11.26 15.00 5.36
N ASP A 232 -10.09 15.05 4.71
CA ASP A 232 -9.97 15.47 3.31
C ASP A 232 -10.83 14.58 2.38
N ASN A 233 -10.74 13.26 2.56
CA ASN A 233 -11.52 12.30 1.75
C ASN A 233 -13.03 12.44 1.99
N ILE A 234 -13.46 12.71 3.23
CA ILE A 234 -14.86 12.98 3.56
C ILE A 234 -15.36 14.25 2.90
N GLU A 235 -14.57 15.34 2.94
CA GLU A 235 -14.95 16.59 2.28
C GLU A 235 -15.10 16.38 0.77
N LEU A 236 -14.17 15.65 0.15
CA LEU A 236 -14.22 15.28 -1.27
C LEU A 236 -15.52 14.53 -1.63
N ALA A 237 -15.90 13.53 -0.83
CA ALA A 237 -17.11 12.74 -1.06
C ALA A 237 -18.39 13.56 -0.79
N THR A 238 -18.43 14.33 0.29
CA THR A 238 -19.58 15.16 0.68
C THR A 238 -19.89 16.23 -0.36
N LYS A 239 -18.84 16.87 -0.90
CA LYS A 239 -18.96 17.90 -1.93
C LYS A 239 -19.04 17.35 -3.35
N ARG A 240 -19.02 16.03 -3.51
CA ARG A 240 -19.10 15.34 -4.80
C ARG A 240 -18.00 15.75 -5.77
N TYR A 241 -16.76 15.76 -5.29
CA TYR A 241 -15.60 16.13 -6.07
C TYR A 241 -15.56 15.37 -7.40
N THR A 242 -15.41 16.11 -8.49
CA THR A 242 -15.34 15.56 -9.85
C THR A 242 -13.89 15.41 -10.26
N ILE A 243 -13.48 14.17 -10.50
CA ILE A 243 -12.19 13.82 -11.10
C ILE A 243 -12.37 13.80 -12.62
N THR A 244 -11.43 14.44 -13.33
CA THR A 244 -11.30 14.31 -14.79
C THR A 244 -10.25 13.24 -15.10
N LYS A 245 -10.66 12.15 -15.76
CA LYS A 245 -9.78 11.06 -16.17
C LYS A 245 -8.93 11.46 -17.39
N LYS A 246 -7.89 10.67 -17.69
CA LYS A 246 -7.00 10.87 -18.85
C LYS A 246 -7.74 10.88 -20.19
N ASP A 247 -8.85 10.15 -20.29
CA ASP A 247 -9.72 10.11 -21.48
C ASP A 247 -10.72 11.29 -21.55
N GLY A 248 -10.64 12.24 -20.61
CA GLY A 248 -11.54 13.39 -20.51
C GLY A 248 -12.88 13.09 -19.84
N THR A 249 -13.17 11.82 -19.51
CA THR A 249 -14.41 11.49 -18.79
C THR A 249 -14.35 12.00 -17.36
N GLN A 250 -15.52 12.35 -16.84
CA GLN A 250 -15.67 12.88 -15.48
C GLN A 250 -16.29 11.85 -14.56
N GLN A 251 -15.84 11.81 -13.32
CA GLN A 251 -16.32 10.89 -12.29
C GLN A 251 -16.47 11.63 -10.97
N GLN A 252 -17.65 11.56 -10.38
CA GLN A 252 -17.91 12.13 -9.05
C GLN A 252 -17.57 11.12 -7.96
N ILE A 253 -16.91 11.61 -6.91
CA ILE A 253 -16.71 10.87 -5.68
C ILE A 253 -17.88 11.11 -4.75
N THR A 254 -18.54 10.06 -4.28
CA THR A 254 -19.66 10.16 -3.33
C THR A 254 -19.41 9.34 -2.06
N LYS A 255 -18.43 8.42 -2.10
CA LYS A 255 -18.17 7.46 -1.02
C LYS A 255 -16.69 7.37 -0.69
N VAL A 256 -16.43 6.92 0.53
CA VAL A 256 -15.11 6.63 1.06
C VAL A 256 -15.13 5.25 1.70
N ARG A 257 -14.17 4.40 1.34
CA ARG A 257 -13.95 3.09 1.95
C ARG A 257 -12.55 3.02 2.52
N TYR A 258 -12.45 2.65 3.80
CA TYR A 258 -11.16 2.37 4.44
C TYR A 258 -10.98 0.87 4.62
N VAL A 259 -9.89 0.34 4.09
CA VAL A 259 -9.55 -1.09 4.14
C VAL A 259 -8.49 -1.30 5.21
N PHE A 260 -8.84 -2.01 6.28
CA PHE A 260 -7.88 -2.43 7.31
C PHE A 260 -7.44 -3.86 7.03
N THR A 261 -6.25 -3.99 6.45
CA THR A 261 -5.68 -5.30 6.05
C THR A 261 -5.21 -6.13 7.25
N LEU A 262 -5.05 -5.50 8.43
CA LEU A 262 -4.60 -6.15 9.66
C LEU A 262 -5.70 -6.12 10.74
N PRO A 263 -6.04 -7.27 11.36
CA PRO A 263 -7.05 -7.35 12.42
C PRO A 263 -6.70 -6.51 13.65
N ASP A 264 -5.41 -6.36 13.98
CA ASP A 264 -5.01 -5.56 15.14
C ASP A 264 -5.24 -4.06 14.92
N GLY A 265 -5.12 -3.58 13.68
CA GLY A 265 -5.53 -2.23 13.30
C GLY A 265 -7.04 -2.01 13.48
N VAL A 266 -7.85 -3.02 13.14
CA VAL A 266 -9.30 -2.98 13.37
C VAL A 266 -9.60 -2.86 14.86
N LYS A 267 -8.97 -3.69 15.71
CA LYS A 267 -9.14 -3.63 17.18
C LYS A 267 -8.78 -2.24 17.72
N ALA A 268 -7.64 -1.70 17.31
CA ALA A 268 -7.14 -0.43 17.80
C ALA A 268 -8.02 0.77 17.39
N ASN A 269 -8.73 0.68 16.25
CA ASN A 269 -9.50 1.78 15.68
C ASN A 269 -11.02 1.57 15.73
N ARG A 270 -11.51 0.53 16.40
CA ARG A 270 -12.94 0.17 16.46
C ARG A 270 -13.83 1.36 16.83
N GLU A 271 -13.57 2.01 17.96
CA GLU A 271 -14.39 3.15 18.43
C GLU A 271 -14.41 4.29 17.42
N TRP A 272 -13.26 4.55 16.78
CA TRP A 272 -13.15 5.55 15.74
C TRP A 272 -13.99 5.17 14.50
N MET A 273 -13.93 3.92 14.05
CA MET A 273 -14.73 3.43 12.92
C MET A 273 -16.24 3.56 13.19
N ILE A 274 -16.67 3.23 14.41
CA ILE A 274 -18.07 3.36 14.84
C ILE A 274 -18.51 4.81 14.74
N ALA A 275 -17.73 5.72 15.32
CA ALA A 275 -18.02 7.15 15.26
C ALA A 275 -18.09 7.67 13.81
N GLN A 276 -17.23 7.18 12.91
CA GLN A 276 -17.22 7.63 11.52
C GLN A 276 -18.46 7.17 10.75
N ILE A 277 -18.90 5.92 10.92
CA ILE A 277 -20.15 5.46 10.28
C ILE A 277 -21.36 6.22 10.83
N GLN A 278 -21.39 6.52 12.12
CA GLN A 278 -22.49 7.30 12.72
C GLN A 278 -22.54 8.74 12.20
N ASN A 279 -21.38 9.37 12.02
CA ASN A 279 -21.30 10.77 11.60
C ASN A 279 -21.47 10.96 10.09
N TYR A 280 -21.12 9.93 9.30
CA TYR A 280 -21.06 9.98 7.84
C TYR A 280 -21.78 8.80 7.21
N GLU A 281 -23.00 8.52 7.70
CA GLU A 281 -23.89 7.50 7.17
C GLU A 281 -24.01 7.63 5.64
N ASP A 282 -24.06 6.50 4.93
CA ASP A 282 -24.05 6.37 3.47
C ASP A 282 -22.79 6.84 2.71
N ILE A 283 -21.89 7.60 3.36
CA ILE A 283 -20.64 8.08 2.76
C ILE A 283 -19.48 7.15 3.11
N VAL A 284 -19.39 6.71 4.37
CA VAL A 284 -18.24 5.94 4.87
C VAL A 284 -18.56 4.46 5.00
N SER A 285 -17.65 3.63 4.51
CA SER A 285 -17.63 2.20 4.79
C SER A 285 -16.24 1.74 5.22
N PHE A 286 -16.19 0.60 5.88
CA PHE A 286 -14.94 -0.06 6.20
C PHE A 286 -14.91 -1.46 5.63
N GLU A 287 -13.72 -1.89 5.23
CA GLU A 287 -13.44 -3.26 4.89
C GLU A 287 -12.38 -3.80 5.84
N ILE A 288 -12.64 -4.96 6.43
CA ILE A 288 -11.81 -5.54 7.49
C ILE A 288 -11.49 -6.99 7.17
N PHE A 289 -10.34 -7.43 7.65
CA PHE A 289 -9.87 -8.81 7.53
C PHE A 289 -9.66 -9.41 8.91
N ASN A 290 -10.06 -10.66 9.11
CA ASN A 290 -9.69 -11.42 10.30
C ASN A 290 -8.34 -12.13 10.14
N LYS A 291 -7.90 -12.88 11.16
CA LYS A 291 -6.62 -13.59 11.16
C LYS A 291 -6.47 -14.63 10.05
N ILE A 292 -7.55 -15.22 9.54
CA ILE A 292 -7.51 -16.21 8.46
C ILE A 292 -7.67 -15.58 7.07
N GLY A 293 -7.94 -14.28 6.99
CA GLY A 293 -8.12 -13.55 5.73
C GLY A 293 -9.56 -13.52 5.22
N GLU A 294 -10.54 -13.89 6.05
CA GLU A 294 -11.94 -13.61 5.72
C GLU A 294 -12.17 -12.10 5.73
N ARG A 295 -12.80 -11.64 4.66
CA ARG A 295 -13.13 -10.24 4.43
C ARG A 295 -14.56 -9.95 4.90
N LYS A 296 -14.76 -8.80 5.54
CA LYS A 296 -16.09 -8.26 5.87
C LYS A 296 -16.16 -6.78 5.53
N THR A 297 -17.27 -6.36 4.93
CA THR A 297 -17.58 -4.94 4.71
C THR A 297 -18.57 -4.49 5.78
N ILE A 298 -18.31 -3.30 6.34
CA ILE A 298 -19.12 -2.63 7.34
C ILE A 298 -19.60 -1.32 6.71
N GLU A 299 -20.87 -1.26 6.33
CA GLU A 299 -21.45 -0.14 5.58
C GLU A 299 -22.39 0.72 6.44
N ASN A 300 -22.96 0.14 7.50
CA ASN A 300 -23.95 0.82 8.31
C ASN A 300 -23.85 0.45 9.80
N ILE A 301 -24.64 1.14 10.61
CA ILE A 301 -24.69 0.94 12.07
C ILE A 301 -25.14 -0.49 12.42
N SER A 302 -26.01 -1.12 11.62
CA SER A 302 -26.47 -2.48 11.90
C SER A 302 -25.35 -3.52 11.71
N ASP A 303 -24.46 -3.30 10.74
CA ASP A 303 -23.25 -4.12 10.56
C ASP A 303 -22.31 -3.95 11.78
N ILE A 304 -22.19 -2.73 12.31
CA ILE A 304 -21.43 -2.43 13.53
C ILE A 304 -22.04 -3.12 14.75
N GLN A 305 -23.37 -3.17 14.87
CA GLN A 305 -24.03 -3.83 16.02
C GLN A 305 -23.75 -5.34 16.03
N GLN A 306 -23.57 -5.96 14.86
CA GLN A 306 -23.06 -7.33 14.75
C GLN A 306 -21.59 -7.45 15.17
N LEU A 307 -20.87 -6.34 15.30
CA LEU A 307 -19.50 -6.21 15.81
C LEU A 307 -19.46 -5.72 17.27
N GLY A 308 -20.43 -6.15 18.10
CA GLY A 308 -20.28 -6.12 19.57
C GLY A 308 -18.88 -6.60 19.98
N GLU A 309 -18.32 -6.07 21.07
CA GLU A 309 -16.88 -6.20 21.35
C GLU A 309 -16.41 -7.65 21.35
N GLU A 310 -17.21 -8.53 21.97
CA GLU A 310 -16.97 -9.96 22.01
C GLU A 310 -17.10 -10.60 20.62
N THR A 311 -18.18 -10.33 19.88
CA THR A 311 -18.40 -10.90 18.53
C THR A 311 -17.30 -10.50 17.54
N LEU A 312 -16.91 -9.22 17.52
CA LEU A 312 -15.83 -8.74 16.67
C LEU A 312 -14.49 -9.34 17.10
N THR A 313 -14.21 -9.37 18.40
CA THR A 313 -12.96 -9.95 18.91
C THR A 313 -12.87 -11.44 18.57
N ASN A 314 -13.96 -12.19 18.74
CA ASN A 314 -14.03 -13.60 18.36
C ASN A 314 -13.82 -13.77 16.86
N TRP A 315 -14.53 -13.01 16.02
CA TRP A 315 -14.38 -13.08 14.57
C TRP A 315 -12.97 -12.71 14.09
N LEU A 316 -12.38 -11.64 14.62
CA LEU A 316 -11.01 -11.23 14.29
C LEU A 316 -9.98 -12.28 14.71
N ASN A 317 -10.26 -13.06 15.75
CA ASN A 317 -9.37 -14.07 16.28
C ASN A 317 -9.68 -15.51 15.81
N SER A 318 -10.73 -15.72 15.01
CA SER A 318 -11.10 -17.04 14.51
C SER A 318 -9.89 -17.75 13.90
N SER A 319 -9.69 -19.00 14.30
CA SER A 319 -8.74 -19.94 13.70
C SER A 319 -9.53 -20.99 12.93
N ASN A 320 -8.96 -21.46 11.80
CA ASN A 320 -9.45 -22.64 11.09
C ASN A 320 -9.32 -23.90 11.97
#